data_AF-A0A250FCL6-F1
#
_entry.id   AF-A0A250FCL6-F1
#
_cell.length_a   1.000
_cell.length_b   1.000
_cell.length_c   1.000
_cell.angle_alpha   90.00
_cell.angle_beta   90.00
_cell.angle_gamma   90.00
#
_symmetry.space_group_name_H-M   'P 1'
#
loop_
_entity.id
_entity.type
_entity.pdbx_description
1 polymer ?
#
loop_
_entity_poly.entity_id
_entity_poly.type
_entity_poly.pdbx_seq_one_letter_code
_entity_poly.pdbx_strand_id
1 'polypeptide(L)'
;MNIGDIVIAKKGTKTLLGYGKVISDYYFDEERAVYKHCREVKWLKKGVWDANNNLPTKTLTDVTTYNSDIKGIKYAQYLLNIMNGNTQAQEDNLVIKLLKYKPQIILQGPPGTGKTREAKRIAKALLGLGENDSLEGNEQFKLIQFHPSYSYEDFVRGIVAKPNEEGNGIVYTAENKILGTFAKEAFNNWHKAQQSTQTLKEEEVFEAFIEHIKEELAQSEDYKYPLTEAVYLFDADDKRFKYKGDNWEVHSKGLNMKFSEIKKIIDSNTTERKDIIKNYNLEALTRQMSTYFIRIVERYYEFRKNYKPTVDKIPLKNYVLVVDEINRANLSAVLGELIYALEYRGEAVQSMYAIEGENNLILPPNLYIIGTMNTADRSVGHIDYAIRRRFAFVNILPKDLTNELGDQFEEALFAKVTKLFNTNLSPEFKKEEVQLGHSYFITKNTPIGIRWEYEIKPILLEYVKDGILVGEGIETTINNLINNENTAS
;
A
#
# COMPACT_ATOMS: atom_id res chain seq x y z
N MET A 1 1.10 39.21 5.90
CA MET A 1 2.26 39.42 6.77
C MET A 1 1.82 39.96 8.13
N ASN A 2 1.38 39.03 8.95
CA ASN A 2 1.13 39.15 10.38
C ASN A 2 2.29 38.53 11.16
N ILE A 3 2.36 38.79 12.47
CA ILE A 3 3.26 38.06 13.36
C ILE A 3 2.96 36.57 13.25
N GLY A 4 3.99 35.76 12.98
CA GLY A 4 3.83 34.33 12.75
C GLY A 4 4.06 33.87 11.32
N ASP A 5 3.92 34.77 10.35
CA ASP A 5 4.03 34.45 8.93
C ASP A 5 5.46 34.06 8.54
N ILE A 6 5.57 33.13 7.60
CA ILE A 6 6.86 32.71 7.03
C ILE A 6 7.12 33.53 5.76
N VAL A 7 8.32 34.11 5.67
CA VAL A 7 8.77 34.91 4.54
C VAL A 7 10.02 34.31 3.92
N ILE A 8 10.10 34.37 2.60
CA ILE A 8 11.27 33.93 1.82
C ILE A 8 11.93 35.15 1.17
N ALA A 9 13.23 35.29 1.37
CA ALA A 9 14.08 36.26 0.68
C ALA A 9 14.74 35.63 -0.54
N LYS A 10 14.83 36.41 -1.63
CA LYS A 10 15.36 35.93 -2.91
C LYS A 10 16.03 37.05 -3.70
N LYS A 11 16.88 36.69 -4.67
CA LYS A 11 17.55 37.61 -5.59
C LYS A 11 17.10 37.31 -7.03
N GLY A 12 16.40 38.27 -7.64
CA GLY A 12 15.87 38.11 -8.99
C GLY A 12 14.84 36.98 -9.11
N THR A 13 14.74 36.35 -10.28
CA THR A 13 13.75 35.30 -10.56
C THR A 13 14.28 33.87 -10.37
N LYS A 14 15.57 33.69 -10.04
CA LYS A 14 16.20 32.36 -10.03
C LYS A 14 16.90 31.99 -8.72
N THR A 15 17.15 32.93 -7.81
CA THR A 15 18.02 32.66 -6.65
C THR A 15 17.29 32.89 -5.34
N LEU A 16 17.33 31.93 -4.42
CA LEU A 16 16.82 32.03 -3.05
C LEU A 16 17.95 32.40 -2.07
N LEU A 17 17.66 33.26 -1.08
CA LEU A 17 18.63 33.78 -0.11
C LEU A 17 18.39 33.29 1.32
N GLY A 18 17.19 32.78 1.62
CA GLY A 18 16.84 32.25 2.93
C GLY A 18 15.37 32.48 3.31
N TYR A 19 14.96 31.96 4.46
CA TYR A 19 13.61 32.16 4.99
C TYR A 19 13.61 32.44 6.50
N GLY A 20 12.57 33.11 6.96
CA GLY A 20 12.42 33.51 8.36
C GLY A 20 10.97 33.69 8.76
N LYS A 21 10.75 33.84 10.06
CA LYS A 21 9.43 34.07 10.66
C LYS A 21 9.30 35.53 11.09
N VAL A 22 8.19 36.17 10.73
CA VAL A 22 7.89 37.55 11.17
C VAL A 22 7.59 37.54 12.67
N ILE A 23 8.29 38.38 13.43
CA ILE A 23 8.20 38.44 14.90
C ILE A 23 7.68 39.78 15.43
N SER A 24 7.52 40.79 14.58
CA SER A 24 6.95 42.08 14.97
C SER A 24 5.78 42.49 14.09
N ASP A 25 4.97 43.38 14.63
CA ASP A 25 4.06 44.18 13.82
C ASP A 25 4.83 45.18 12.95
N TYR A 26 4.09 45.81 12.04
CA TYR A 26 4.60 46.87 11.19
C TYR A 26 5.06 48.06 12.06
N TYR A 27 6.24 48.58 11.77
CA TYR A 27 6.72 49.83 12.35
C TYR A 27 7.43 50.67 11.29
N PHE A 28 7.50 51.97 11.57
CA PHE A 28 8.23 52.93 10.75
C PHE A 28 9.54 53.28 11.46
N ASP A 29 10.66 53.02 10.79
CA ASP A 29 12.01 53.25 11.29
C ASP A 29 12.55 54.57 10.70
N GLU A 30 12.52 55.63 11.51
CA GLU A 30 12.93 56.97 11.10
C GLU A 30 14.45 57.11 10.91
N GLU A 31 15.24 56.22 11.53
CA GLU A 31 16.71 56.25 11.51
C GLU A 31 17.30 55.70 10.19
N ARG A 32 16.50 54.99 9.39
CA ARG A 32 16.96 54.44 8.09
C ARG A 32 16.96 55.48 6.98
N ALA A 33 18.00 55.49 6.16
CA ALA A 33 18.07 56.34 4.97
C ALA A 33 17.07 55.93 3.85
N VAL A 34 16.74 54.63 3.74
CA VAL A 34 15.83 54.06 2.73
C VAL A 34 15.09 52.84 3.30
N TYR A 35 13.93 52.50 2.74
CA TYR A 35 13.08 51.38 3.20
C TYR A 35 12.66 51.48 4.67
N LYS A 36 12.09 52.63 5.05
CA LYS A 36 11.68 52.95 6.44
C LYS A 36 10.51 52.10 6.98
N HIS A 37 9.74 51.47 6.10
CA HIS A 37 8.62 50.59 6.48
C HIS A 37 9.13 49.18 6.81
N CYS A 38 9.18 48.82 8.09
CA CYS A 38 9.89 47.64 8.57
C CYS A 38 8.97 46.67 9.33
N ARG A 39 9.41 45.41 9.34
CA ARG A 39 8.97 44.33 10.23
C ARG A 39 10.21 43.53 10.61
N GLU A 40 10.27 43.07 11.84
CA GLU A 40 11.35 42.19 12.28
C GLU A 40 11.10 40.75 11.85
N VAL A 41 12.16 40.12 11.35
CA VAL A 41 12.13 38.73 10.87
C VAL A 41 13.22 37.95 11.59
N LYS A 42 12.83 36.91 12.31
CA LYS A 42 13.75 35.89 12.82
C LYS A 42 14.10 34.94 11.68
N TRP A 43 15.28 35.12 11.10
CA TRP A 43 15.79 34.24 10.05
C TRP A 43 16.06 32.84 10.60
N LEU A 44 15.48 31.83 9.95
CA LEU A 44 15.61 30.42 10.31
C LEU A 44 16.73 29.74 9.52
N LYS A 45 16.92 30.13 8.26
CA LYS A 45 18.03 29.66 7.41
C LYS A 45 18.46 30.75 6.43
N LYS A 46 19.77 30.87 6.20
CA LYS A 46 20.40 31.82 5.25
C LYS A 46 21.40 31.07 4.38
N GLY A 47 21.48 31.41 3.10
CA GLY A 47 22.33 30.73 2.12
C GLY A 47 21.99 31.14 0.69
N VAL A 48 22.58 30.50 -0.31
CA VAL A 48 22.30 30.77 -1.73
C VAL A 48 21.90 29.46 -2.40
N TRP A 49 20.70 29.44 -3.00
CA TRP A 49 20.19 28.28 -3.72
C TRP A 49 19.60 28.69 -5.06
N ASP A 50 19.85 27.89 -6.09
CA ASP A 50 19.24 28.07 -7.41
C ASP A 50 17.88 27.38 -7.47
N ALA A 51 16.86 28.16 -7.82
CA ALA A 51 15.54 27.69 -8.18
C ALA A 51 15.46 27.58 -9.70
N ASN A 52 15.24 26.37 -10.22
CA ASN A 52 15.14 26.08 -11.66
C ASN A 52 13.91 26.72 -12.36
N ASN A 53 13.16 27.62 -11.70
CA ASN A 53 11.89 28.17 -12.17
C ASN A 53 11.82 29.70 -11.97
N ASN A 54 10.94 30.38 -12.75
CA ASN A 54 10.66 31.82 -12.64
C ASN A 54 9.94 32.17 -11.32
N LEU A 55 10.71 32.53 -10.29
CA LEU A 55 10.20 33.06 -9.03
C LEU A 55 9.48 34.41 -9.26
N PRO A 56 8.38 34.74 -8.54
CA PRO A 56 7.66 36.00 -8.64
C PRO A 56 8.59 37.22 -8.55
N THR A 57 8.37 38.31 -9.29
CA THR A 57 9.32 39.45 -9.28
C THR A 57 9.51 40.15 -7.93
N LYS A 58 8.62 39.91 -6.95
CA LYS A 58 8.71 40.50 -5.61
C LYS A 58 9.85 39.92 -4.77
N THR A 59 10.75 40.76 -4.25
CA THR A 59 11.94 40.39 -3.47
C THR A 59 11.63 39.61 -2.18
N LEU A 60 10.49 39.91 -1.53
CA LEU A 60 10.01 39.21 -0.35
C LEU A 60 8.62 38.63 -0.65
N THR A 61 8.43 37.33 -0.39
CA THR A 61 7.14 36.65 -0.64
C THR A 61 6.60 36.10 0.67
N ASP A 62 5.36 36.47 1.01
CA ASP A 62 4.56 35.86 2.07
C ASP A 62 4.09 34.49 1.57
N VAL A 63 4.54 33.40 2.21
CA VAL A 63 4.11 32.05 1.80
C VAL A 63 2.91 31.54 2.60
N THR A 64 2.54 32.20 3.68
CA THR A 64 1.40 31.86 4.53
C THR A 64 0.08 32.26 3.89
N THR A 65 0.03 33.35 3.11
CA THR A 65 -1.17 33.68 2.30
C THR A 65 -1.45 32.70 1.16
N TYR A 66 -0.48 31.86 0.79
CA TYR A 66 -0.65 30.80 -0.21
C TYR A 66 -1.24 29.50 0.37
N ASN A 67 -1.45 29.41 1.69
CA ASN A 67 -2.06 28.24 2.35
C ASN A 67 -3.56 28.06 2.07
N SER A 68 -4.22 28.99 1.38
CA SER A 68 -5.66 28.89 1.09
C SER A 68 -5.97 27.94 -0.08
N ASP A 69 -5.02 27.68 -0.98
CA ASP A 69 -5.21 26.82 -2.16
C ASP A 69 -4.14 25.72 -2.24
N ILE A 70 -4.54 24.50 -2.65
CA ILE A 70 -3.65 23.33 -2.81
C ILE A 70 -2.42 23.64 -3.68
N LYS A 71 -2.55 24.54 -4.67
CA LYS A 71 -1.43 25.00 -5.51
C LYS A 71 -0.41 25.84 -4.75
N GLY A 72 -0.86 26.68 -3.82
CA GLY A 72 -0.01 27.57 -3.04
C GLY A 72 0.80 26.85 -1.96
N ILE A 73 0.19 25.85 -1.30
CA ILE A 73 0.89 24.93 -0.38
C ILE A 73 2.05 24.22 -1.10
N LYS A 74 1.78 23.65 -2.27
CA LYS A 74 2.80 22.96 -3.09
C LYS A 74 3.95 23.88 -3.50
N TYR A 75 3.66 25.15 -3.80
CA TYR A 75 4.66 26.12 -4.24
C TYR A 75 5.58 26.58 -3.09
N ALA A 76 5.01 26.92 -1.94
CA ALA A 76 5.77 27.29 -0.75
C ALA A 76 6.67 26.13 -0.29
N GLN A 77 6.12 24.92 -0.30
CA GLN A 77 6.82 23.72 0.11
C GLN A 77 7.95 23.36 -0.87
N TYR A 78 7.75 23.54 -2.18
CA TYR A 78 8.81 23.43 -3.18
C TYR A 78 10.01 24.36 -2.89
N LEU A 79 9.77 25.64 -2.57
CA LEU A 79 10.85 26.58 -2.26
C LEU A 79 11.57 26.25 -0.93
N LEU A 80 10.80 25.84 0.07
CA LEU A 80 11.36 25.37 1.34
C LEU A 80 12.18 24.09 1.16
N ASN A 81 11.78 23.17 0.29
CA ASN A 81 12.52 21.93 -0.01
C ASN A 81 13.89 22.23 -0.64
N ILE A 82 13.96 23.21 -1.56
CA ILE A 82 15.22 23.68 -2.15
C ILE A 82 16.17 24.20 -1.06
N MET A 83 15.67 25.05 -0.15
CA MET A 83 16.51 25.70 0.86
C MET A 83 16.85 24.78 2.04
N ASN A 84 15.94 23.90 2.44
CA ASN A 84 16.15 23.06 3.61
C ASN A 84 17.07 21.89 3.31
N GLY A 85 17.14 21.39 2.07
CA GLY A 85 17.76 20.10 1.80
C GLY A 85 17.00 19.08 2.64
N ASN A 86 15.85 18.62 2.13
CA ASN A 86 14.93 17.82 2.93
C ASN A 86 15.66 16.72 3.69
N THR A 87 15.55 16.71 5.02
CA THR A 87 15.91 15.52 5.76
C THR A 87 14.93 14.43 5.35
N GLN A 88 15.45 13.21 5.17
CA GLN A 88 14.66 12.06 4.75
C GLN A 88 13.35 11.94 5.57
N ALA A 89 13.43 12.14 6.89
CA ALA A 89 12.28 12.12 7.80
C ALA A 89 11.14 13.12 7.47
N GLN A 90 11.44 14.27 6.87
CA GLN A 90 10.43 15.26 6.47
C GLN A 90 9.69 14.83 5.19
N GLU A 91 10.41 14.25 4.22
CA GLU A 91 9.81 13.65 3.01
C GLU A 91 8.88 12.50 3.40
N ASP A 92 9.30 11.66 4.33
CA ASP A 92 8.51 10.53 4.84
C ASP A 92 7.20 11.00 5.44
N ASN A 93 7.28 12.05 6.26
CA ASN A 93 6.11 12.60 6.93
C ASN A 93 5.10 13.12 5.90
N LEU A 94 5.58 13.73 4.81
CA LEU A 94 4.74 14.20 3.71
C LEU A 94 4.09 13.02 2.97
N VAL A 95 4.86 11.99 2.62
CA VAL A 95 4.35 10.81 1.89
C VAL A 95 3.38 10.00 2.75
N ILE A 96 3.65 9.86 4.05
CA ILE A 96 2.75 9.21 5.00
C ILE A 96 1.46 10.03 5.15
N LYS A 97 1.53 11.36 5.25
CA LYS A 97 0.34 12.23 5.24
C LYS A 97 -0.46 12.09 3.95
N LEU A 98 0.22 12.02 2.81
CA LEU A 98 -0.42 11.78 1.52
C LEU A 98 -1.10 10.41 1.48
N LEU A 99 -0.47 9.36 2.00
CA LEU A 99 -1.05 8.02 2.10
C LEU A 99 -2.26 7.96 3.02
N LYS A 100 -2.26 8.74 4.11
CA LYS A 100 -3.46 8.88 4.97
C LYS A 100 -4.62 9.58 4.27
N TYR A 101 -4.33 10.54 3.39
CA TYR A 101 -5.35 11.21 2.57
C TYR A 101 -5.82 10.34 1.39
N LYS A 102 -4.87 9.65 0.75
CA LYS A 102 -5.09 8.79 -0.40
C LYS A 102 -4.33 7.47 -0.19
N PRO A 103 -5.01 6.38 0.24
CA PRO A 103 -4.38 5.12 0.63
C PRO A 103 -3.64 4.36 -0.47
N GLN A 104 -3.47 4.97 -1.64
CA GLN A 104 -2.76 4.40 -2.76
C GLN A 104 -1.89 5.44 -3.45
N ILE A 105 -0.62 5.13 -3.61
CA ILE A 105 0.35 5.97 -4.32
C ILE A 105 1.11 5.17 -5.37
N ILE A 106 1.66 5.87 -6.37
CA ILE A 106 2.63 5.34 -7.31
C ILE A 106 3.90 6.19 -7.18
N LEU A 107 4.98 5.54 -6.76
CA LEU A 107 6.32 6.09 -6.81
C LEU A 107 6.84 5.93 -8.24
N GLN A 108 6.97 7.03 -8.97
CA GLN A 108 7.40 7.01 -10.36
C GLN A 108 8.71 7.76 -10.54
N GLY A 109 9.49 7.36 -11.54
CA GLY A 109 10.74 8.01 -11.87
C GLY A 109 11.65 7.14 -12.70
N PRO A 110 12.80 7.67 -13.11
CA PRO A 110 13.71 6.96 -14.01
C PRO A 110 14.38 5.78 -13.30
N PRO A 111 14.99 4.85 -14.05
CA PRO A 111 15.67 3.69 -13.47
C PRO A 111 16.78 4.10 -12.51
N GLY A 112 17.02 3.28 -11.48
CA GLY A 112 18.12 3.50 -10.53
C GLY A 112 17.89 4.60 -9.48
N THR A 113 16.65 5.03 -9.26
CA THR A 113 16.30 6.06 -8.26
C THR A 113 15.86 5.49 -6.91
N GLY A 114 15.88 4.16 -6.75
CA GLY A 114 15.57 3.51 -5.47
C GLY A 114 14.08 3.44 -5.11
N LYS A 115 13.16 3.52 -6.09
CA LYS A 115 11.69 3.47 -5.86
C LYS A 115 11.23 2.28 -5.01
N THR A 116 11.72 1.07 -5.31
CA THR A 116 11.37 -0.15 -4.54
C THR A 116 11.93 -0.11 -3.13
N ARG A 117 13.16 0.43 -2.95
CA ARG A 117 13.74 0.68 -1.63
C ARG A 117 12.88 1.65 -0.83
N GLU A 118 12.44 2.71 -1.48
CA GLU A 118 11.61 3.76 -0.89
C GLU A 118 10.22 3.25 -0.50
N ALA A 119 9.58 2.44 -1.35
CA ALA A 119 8.32 1.77 -1.05
C ALA A 119 8.42 0.90 0.21
N LYS A 120 9.49 0.09 0.34
CA LYS A 120 9.76 -0.73 1.52
C LYS A 120 9.95 0.13 2.78
N ARG A 121 10.65 1.25 2.65
CA ARG A 121 10.91 2.18 3.77
C ARG A 121 9.62 2.85 4.27
N ILE A 122 8.77 3.32 3.36
CA ILE A 122 7.45 3.86 3.69
C ILE A 122 6.57 2.78 4.33
N ALA A 123 6.63 1.53 3.83
CA ALA A 123 5.91 0.42 4.41
C ALA A 123 6.32 0.16 5.86
N LYS A 124 7.63 0.12 6.16
CA LYS A 124 8.14 0.00 7.55
C LYS A 124 7.59 1.11 8.44
N ALA A 125 7.64 2.36 7.99
CA ALA A 125 7.13 3.49 8.74
C ALA A 125 5.61 3.40 9.01
N LEU A 126 4.81 2.96 8.02
CA LEU A 126 3.37 2.73 8.20
C LEU A 126 3.05 1.60 9.17
N LEU A 127 3.90 0.58 9.22
CA LEU A 127 3.77 -0.58 10.10
C LEU A 127 4.34 -0.33 11.51
N GLY A 128 4.95 0.84 11.76
CA GLY A 128 5.61 1.16 13.03
C GLY A 128 6.90 0.37 13.26
N LEU A 129 7.53 -0.12 12.19
CA LEU A 129 8.78 -0.87 12.22
C LEU A 129 9.98 0.07 12.14
N GLY A 130 11.07 -0.29 12.82
CA GLY A 130 12.37 0.37 12.70
C GLY A 130 13.05 0.11 11.36
N GLU A 131 14.11 0.87 11.06
CA GLU A 131 14.83 0.75 9.78
C GLU A 131 15.44 -0.63 9.56
N ASN A 132 15.91 -1.29 10.63
CA ASN A 132 16.56 -2.59 10.58
C ASN A 132 15.59 -3.78 10.67
N ASP A 133 14.31 -3.52 10.94
CA ASP A 133 13.32 -4.59 11.07
C ASP A 133 13.06 -5.26 9.73
N SER A 134 12.88 -6.58 9.73
CA SER A 134 12.57 -7.30 8.51
C SER A 134 11.11 -7.12 8.12
N LEU A 135 10.87 -7.03 6.81
CA LEU A 135 9.53 -7.14 6.22
C LEU A 135 9.22 -8.59 5.80
N GLU A 136 10.22 -9.46 5.78
CA GLU A 136 10.04 -10.86 5.41
C GLU A 136 9.21 -11.60 6.47
N GLY A 137 8.21 -12.36 6.01
CA GLY A 137 7.30 -13.08 6.90
C GLY A 137 6.30 -12.19 7.66
N ASN A 138 6.31 -10.88 7.47
CA ASN A 138 5.34 -10.00 8.13
C ASN A 138 3.97 -10.10 7.45
N GLU A 139 2.98 -10.64 8.16
CA GLU A 139 1.61 -10.83 7.68
C GLU A 139 0.91 -9.51 7.26
N GLN A 140 1.39 -8.36 7.74
CA GLN A 140 0.86 -7.03 7.40
C GLN A 140 1.54 -6.43 6.16
N PHE A 141 2.50 -7.12 5.55
CA PHE A 141 3.25 -6.64 4.39
C PHE A 141 3.25 -7.66 3.27
N LYS A 142 3.08 -7.17 2.04
CA LYS A 142 3.27 -8.00 0.85
C LYS A 142 3.95 -7.21 -0.25
N LEU A 143 4.96 -7.80 -0.88
CA LEU A 143 5.62 -7.28 -2.06
C LEU A 143 5.38 -8.23 -3.22
N ILE A 144 4.84 -7.72 -4.31
CA ILE A 144 4.71 -8.45 -5.57
C ILE A 144 5.28 -7.61 -6.70
N GLN A 145 5.56 -8.26 -7.84
CA GLN A 145 5.95 -7.59 -9.08
C GLN A 145 4.95 -7.96 -10.18
N PHE A 146 4.53 -6.99 -10.97
CA PHE A 146 3.66 -7.24 -12.11
C PHE A 146 4.44 -7.68 -13.35
N HIS A 147 3.80 -8.56 -14.12
CA HIS A 147 4.29 -9.08 -15.40
C HIS A 147 3.23 -8.79 -16.49
N PRO A 148 3.59 -8.66 -17.78
CA PRO A 148 2.63 -8.42 -18.86
C PRO A 148 1.45 -9.39 -18.94
N SER A 149 1.61 -10.61 -18.43
CA SER A 149 0.57 -11.65 -18.41
C SER A 149 -0.33 -11.61 -17.17
N TYR A 150 -0.13 -10.67 -16.24
CA TYR A 150 -0.93 -10.60 -15.02
C TYR A 150 -2.38 -10.24 -15.34
N SER A 151 -3.33 -11.01 -14.80
CA SER A 151 -4.76 -10.85 -15.04
C SER A 151 -5.54 -10.54 -13.75
N TYR A 152 -6.84 -10.29 -13.89
CA TYR A 152 -7.75 -10.14 -12.75
C TYR A 152 -7.79 -11.43 -11.90
N GLU A 153 -7.77 -12.57 -12.58
CA GLU A 153 -7.80 -13.92 -12.02
C GLU A 153 -6.53 -14.30 -11.28
N ASP A 154 -5.43 -13.55 -11.46
CA ASP A 154 -4.19 -13.71 -10.71
C ASP A 154 -4.13 -12.79 -9.49
N PHE A 155 -4.77 -11.62 -9.56
CA PHE A 155 -4.61 -10.56 -8.55
C PHE A 155 -5.78 -10.43 -7.58
N VAL A 156 -7.01 -10.48 -8.09
CA VAL A 156 -8.22 -10.13 -7.33
C VAL A 156 -8.98 -11.38 -6.90
N ARG A 157 -9.63 -12.04 -7.86
CA ARG A 157 -10.41 -13.26 -7.67
C ARG A 157 -10.34 -14.10 -8.93
N GLY A 158 -10.22 -15.40 -8.80
CA GLY A 158 -10.19 -16.31 -9.95
C GLY A 158 -10.75 -17.69 -9.65
N ILE A 159 -11.12 -18.41 -10.68
CA ILE A 159 -11.62 -19.79 -10.57
C ILE A 159 -10.45 -20.75 -10.41
N VAL A 160 -10.56 -21.68 -9.46
CA VAL A 160 -9.60 -22.76 -9.23
C VAL A 160 -10.32 -24.09 -9.33
N ALA A 161 -9.68 -25.05 -9.98
CA ALA A 161 -10.11 -26.44 -10.04
C ALA A 161 -9.62 -27.18 -8.80
N LYS A 162 -10.52 -27.77 -8.03
CA LYS A 162 -10.22 -28.60 -6.85
C LYS A 162 -10.86 -29.98 -7.01
N PRO A 163 -10.26 -31.06 -6.46
CA PRO A 163 -10.96 -32.33 -6.36
C PRO A 163 -12.25 -32.15 -5.56
N ASN A 164 -13.33 -32.82 -5.96
CA ASN A 164 -14.53 -32.86 -5.14
C ASN A 164 -14.27 -33.66 -3.85
N GLU A 165 -15.12 -33.45 -2.83
CA GLU A 165 -14.98 -34.13 -1.52
C GLU A 165 -15.02 -35.66 -1.63
N GLU A 166 -15.52 -36.21 -2.73
CA GLU A 166 -15.61 -37.64 -3.00
C GLU A 166 -14.39 -38.21 -3.75
N GLY A 167 -13.44 -37.38 -4.16
CA GLY A 167 -12.23 -37.76 -4.89
C GLY A 167 -12.46 -38.29 -6.31
N ASN A 168 -13.69 -38.22 -6.82
CA ASN A 168 -14.13 -38.80 -8.10
C ASN A 168 -14.41 -37.75 -9.19
N GLY A 169 -14.13 -36.47 -8.94
CA GLY A 169 -14.36 -35.39 -9.90
C GLY A 169 -13.66 -34.08 -9.55
N ILE A 170 -13.81 -33.08 -10.42
CA ILE A 170 -13.26 -31.72 -10.25
C ILE A 170 -14.42 -30.74 -10.02
N VAL A 171 -14.27 -29.86 -9.04
CA VAL A 171 -15.15 -28.71 -8.77
C VAL A 171 -14.40 -27.43 -9.10
N TYR A 172 -15.08 -26.51 -9.77
CA TYR A 172 -14.59 -25.17 -10.04
C TYR A 172 -15.13 -24.21 -8.98
N THR A 173 -14.23 -23.60 -8.22
CA THR A 173 -14.58 -22.69 -7.13
C THR A 173 -13.88 -21.36 -7.31
N ALA A 174 -14.60 -20.27 -7.11
CA ALA A 174 -14.01 -18.94 -7.07
C ALA A 174 -13.26 -18.72 -5.75
N GLU A 175 -12.08 -18.12 -5.84
CA GLU A 175 -11.23 -17.85 -4.69
C GLU A 175 -10.65 -16.44 -4.74
N ASN A 176 -10.41 -15.87 -3.56
CA ASN A 176 -9.64 -14.65 -3.45
C ASN A 176 -8.17 -14.94 -3.81
N LYS A 177 -7.59 -14.02 -4.59
CA LYS A 177 -6.19 -14.06 -5.00
C LYS A 177 -5.40 -13.07 -4.15
N ILE A 178 -4.25 -12.59 -4.62
CA ILE A 178 -3.31 -11.85 -3.77
C ILE A 178 -3.95 -10.65 -3.07
N LEU A 179 -4.54 -9.72 -3.83
CA LEU A 179 -5.19 -8.53 -3.28
C LEU A 179 -6.48 -8.89 -2.55
N GLY A 180 -7.29 -9.82 -3.10
CA GLY A 180 -8.54 -10.24 -2.46
C GLY A 180 -8.34 -10.84 -1.07
N THR A 181 -7.33 -11.69 -0.92
CA THR A 181 -6.99 -12.35 0.36
C THR A 181 -6.43 -11.33 1.34
N PHE A 182 -5.50 -10.50 0.89
CA PHE A 182 -4.88 -9.48 1.75
C PHE A 182 -5.89 -8.40 2.18
N ALA A 183 -6.83 -8.02 1.31
CA ALA A 183 -7.92 -7.12 1.65
C ALA A 183 -8.89 -7.75 2.67
N LYS A 184 -9.19 -9.05 2.55
CA LYS A 184 -10.01 -9.77 3.53
C LYS A 184 -9.36 -9.78 4.91
N GLU A 185 -8.05 -10.07 4.99
CA GLU A 185 -7.28 -10.05 6.25
C GLU A 185 -7.28 -8.66 6.88
N ALA A 186 -6.97 -7.62 6.09
CA ALA A 186 -6.98 -6.25 6.56
C ALA A 186 -8.37 -5.80 7.02
N PHE A 187 -9.43 -6.20 6.31
CA PHE A 187 -10.82 -5.86 6.64
C PHE A 187 -11.26 -6.54 7.93
N ASN A 188 -10.89 -7.81 8.14
CA ASN A 188 -11.17 -8.52 9.39
C ASN A 188 -10.55 -7.79 10.59
N ASN A 189 -9.30 -7.35 10.49
CA ASN A 189 -8.69 -6.55 11.56
C ASN A 189 -9.40 -5.19 11.74
N TRP A 190 -9.71 -4.49 10.65
CA TRP A 190 -10.38 -3.19 10.70
C TRP A 190 -11.78 -3.28 11.35
N HIS A 191 -12.53 -4.33 11.02
CA HIS A 191 -13.86 -4.59 11.58
C HIS A 191 -13.76 -4.96 13.06
N LYS A 192 -12.90 -5.93 13.41
CA LYS A 192 -12.69 -6.35 14.81
C LYS A 192 -12.19 -5.21 15.70
N ALA A 193 -11.34 -4.31 15.19
CA ALA A 193 -10.84 -3.16 15.95
C ALA A 193 -11.92 -2.09 16.25
N GLN A 194 -13.04 -2.08 15.51
CA GLN A 194 -14.16 -1.18 15.72
C GLN A 194 -15.26 -1.78 16.60
N GLN A 195 -15.32 -3.09 16.72
CA GLN A 195 -16.33 -3.76 17.55
C GLN A 195 -16.13 -3.43 19.04
N SER A 196 -17.25 -3.37 19.76
CA SER A 196 -17.20 -3.22 21.21
C SER A 196 -16.59 -4.46 21.85
N THR A 197 -15.93 -4.30 23.01
CA THR A 197 -15.39 -5.42 23.78
C THR A 197 -16.46 -6.47 24.11
N GLN A 198 -17.72 -6.08 24.26
CA GLN A 198 -18.84 -7.00 24.51
C GLN A 198 -19.13 -7.88 23.28
N THR A 199 -19.18 -7.28 22.09
CA THR A 199 -19.43 -8.00 20.83
C THR A 199 -18.29 -8.98 20.53
N LEU A 200 -17.04 -8.56 20.75
CA LEU A 200 -15.87 -9.42 20.55
C LEU A 200 -15.89 -10.62 21.50
N LYS A 201 -16.31 -10.42 22.76
CA LYS A 201 -16.46 -11.49 23.74
C LYS A 201 -17.50 -12.52 23.29
N GLU A 202 -18.61 -12.07 22.70
CA GLU A 202 -19.66 -12.98 22.21
C GLU A 202 -19.18 -13.79 21.00
N GLU A 203 -18.40 -13.19 20.10
CA GLU A 203 -17.75 -13.92 19.00
C GLU A 203 -16.71 -14.92 19.49
N GLU A 204 -15.83 -14.52 20.41
CA GLU A 204 -14.83 -15.42 21.01
C GLU A 204 -15.50 -16.61 21.71
N VAL A 205 -16.60 -16.40 22.44
CA VAL A 205 -17.35 -17.50 23.07
C VAL A 205 -17.85 -18.49 22.04
N PHE A 206 -18.33 -18.02 20.89
CA PHE A 206 -18.80 -18.89 19.82
C PHE A 206 -17.65 -19.65 19.14
N GLU A 207 -16.56 -18.98 18.79
CA GLU A 207 -15.38 -19.63 18.21
C GLU A 207 -14.79 -20.67 19.17
N ALA A 208 -14.63 -20.32 20.45
CA ALA A 208 -14.16 -21.24 21.49
C ALA A 208 -15.11 -22.42 21.71
N PHE A 209 -16.43 -22.20 21.59
CA PHE A 209 -17.40 -23.29 21.65
C PHE A 209 -17.25 -24.27 20.47
N ILE A 210 -17.06 -23.76 19.25
CA ILE A 210 -16.86 -24.61 18.07
C ILE A 210 -15.61 -25.47 18.22
N GLU A 211 -14.48 -24.87 18.63
CA GLU A 211 -13.25 -25.62 18.86
C GLU A 211 -13.40 -26.62 20.02
N HIS A 212 -14.09 -26.27 21.09
CA HIS A 212 -14.40 -27.20 22.18
C HIS A 212 -15.15 -28.45 21.68
N ILE A 213 -16.17 -28.28 20.82
CA ILE A 213 -16.89 -29.42 20.24
C ILE A 213 -16.00 -30.25 19.31
N LYS A 214 -15.12 -29.61 18.52
CA LYS A 214 -14.15 -30.32 17.67
C LYS A 214 -13.17 -31.15 18.51
N GLU A 215 -12.70 -30.61 19.62
CA GLU A 215 -11.83 -31.31 20.57
C GLU A 215 -12.55 -32.50 21.22
N GLU A 216 -13.79 -32.33 21.70
CA GLU A 216 -14.58 -33.42 22.27
C GLU A 216 -14.84 -34.53 21.23
N LEU A 217 -15.13 -34.16 19.99
CA LEU A 217 -15.31 -35.10 18.89
C LEU A 217 -14.02 -35.89 18.60
N ALA A 218 -12.87 -35.22 18.57
CA ALA A 218 -11.57 -35.84 18.31
C ALA A 218 -11.10 -36.75 19.47
N GLN A 219 -11.55 -36.49 20.69
CA GLN A 219 -11.25 -37.30 21.87
C GLN A 219 -12.16 -38.52 22.04
N SER A 220 -13.30 -38.58 21.32
CA SER A 220 -14.21 -39.73 21.39
C SER A 220 -13.60 -40.97 20.73
N GLU A 221 -13.67 -42.12 21.41
CA GLU A 221 -13.12 -43.40 20.89
C GLU A 221 -13.76 -43.83 19.55
N ASP A 222 -15.03 -43.48 19.34
CA ASP A 222 -15.80 -43.81 18.14
C ASP A 222 -15.92 -42.63 17.16
N TYR A 223 -15.25 -41.50 17.44
CA TYR A 223 -15.40 -40.23 16.73
C TYR A 223 -16.87 -39.79 16.57
N LYS A 224 -17.72 -40.08 17.57
CA LYS A 224 -19.11 -39.64 17.60
C LYS A 224 -19.35 -38.62 18.71
N TYR A 225 -19.93 -37.48 18.34
CA TYR A 225 -20.51 -36.53 19.29
C TYR A 225 -22.04 -36.64 19.29
N PRO A 226 -22.67 -37.23 20.32
CA PRO A 226 -24.10 -37.53 20.29
C PRO A 226 -24.97 -36.26 20.36
N LEU A 227 -25.89 -36.12 19.40
CA LEU A 227 -26.95 -35.11 19.42
C LEU A 227 -28.27 -35.68 19.97
N THR A 228 -28.52 -36.96 19.66
CA THR A 228 -29.62 -37.79 20.17
C THR A 228 -29.12 -39.23 20.29
N GLU A 229 -29.94 -40.16 20.78
CA GLU A 229 -29.57 -41.59 20.87
C GLU A 229 -29.13 -42.20 19.53
N ALA A 230 -29.67 -41.72 18.40
CA ALA A 230 -29.42 -42.29 17.08
C ALA A 230 -28.75 -41.34 16.08
N VAL A 231 -28.42 -40.10 16.47
CA VAL A 231 -27.85 -39.06 15.58
C VAL A 231 -26.71 -38.34 16.27
N TYR A 232 -25.60 -38.16 15.56
CA TYR A 232 -24.33 -37.66 16.10
C TYR A 232 -23.55 -36.85 15.08
N LEU A 233 -22.67 -35.94 15.54
CA LEU A 233 -21.60 -35.37 14.71
C LEU A 233 -20.50 -36.42 14.54
N PHE A 234 -19.89 -36.48 13.36
CA PHE A 234 -18.83 -37.44 13.07
C PHE A 234 -17.61 -36.83 12.37
N ASP A 235 -17.70 -35.57 11.94
CA ASP A 235 -16.61 -34.84 11.29
C ASP A 235 -16.87 -33.33 11.39
N ALA A 236 -15.83 -32.51 11.24
CA ALA A 236 -15.89 -31.06 11.33
C ALA A 236 -14.81 -30.40 10.45
N ASP A 237 -15.17 -29.30 9.79
CA ASP A 237 -14.22 -28.43 9.09
C ASP A 237 -14.29 -26.99 9.65
N ASP A 238 -13.66 -26.05 8.97
CA ASP A 238 -13.62 -24.64 9.40
C ASP A 238 -14.97 -23.91 9.28
N LYS A 239 -15.98 -24.51 8.65
CA LYS A 239 -17.25 -23.86 8.32
C LYS A 239 -18.48 -24.62 8.82
N ARG A 240 -18.36 -25.90 9.14
CA ARG A 240 -19.50 -26.76 9.46
C ARG A 240 -19.09 -27.99 10.27
N PHE A 241 -20.07 -28.51 11.00
CA PHE A 241 -20.07 -29.91 11.44
C PHE A 241 -20.74 -30.80 10.40
N LYS A 242 -20.33 -32.06 10.32
CA LYS A 242 -21.05 -33.11 9.60
C LYS A 242 -21.73 -34.04 10.60
N TYR A 243 -22.99 -34.36 10.35
CA TYR A 243 -23.80 -35.19 11.25
C TYR A 243 -24.61 -36.23 10.48
N LYS A 244 -24.86 -37.37 11.11
CA LYS A 244 -25.67 -38.45 10.52
C LYS A 244 -26.36 -39.26 11.61
N GLY A 245 -27.37 -40.04 11.21
CA GLY A 245 -27.98 -41.04 12.06
C GLY A 245 -27.62 -42.46 11.64
N ASP A 246 -27.58 -43.39 12.59
CA ASP A 246 -27.21 -44.79 12.33
C ASP A 246 -28.16 -45.45 11.31
N ASN A 247 -29.44 -45.02 11.26
CA ASN A 247 -30.48 -45.55 10.38
C ASN A 247 -30.75 -44.69 9.13
N TRP A 248 -29.87 -43.76 8.76
CA TRP A 248 -30.10 -42.87 7.62
C TRP A 248 -29.62 -43.49 6.29
N GLU A 249 -30.54 -44.04 5.51
CA GLU A 249 -30.23 -44.61 4.18
C GLU A 249 -30.02 -43.54 3.10
N VAL A 250 -30.90 -42.54 3.04
CA VAL A 250 -30.89 -41.47 2.01
C VAL A 250 -29.73 -40.47 2.21
N HIS A 251 -29.23 -40.36 3.44
CA HIS A 251 -28.13 -39.46 3.84
C HIS A 251 -27.03 -40.23 4.57
N SER A 252 -26.62 -41.38 4.03
CA SER A 252 -25.58 -42.24 4.63
C SER A 252 -24.21 -41.55 4.77
N LYS A 253 -23.93 -40.57 3.90
CA LYS A 253 -22.74 -39.68 3.98
C LYS A 253 -22.90 -38.49 4.95
N GLY A 254 -24.08 -38.34 5.57
CA GLY A 254 -24.40 -37.26 6.50
C GLY A 254 -24.86 -35.96 5.85
N LEU A 255 -25.24 -35.02 6.71
CA LEU A 255 -25.68 -33.67 6.38
C LEU A 255 -24.73 -32.64 7.00
N ASN A 256 -24.76 -31.42 6.45
CA ASN A 256 -23.92 -30.31 6.89
C ASN A 256 -24.69 -29.41 7.86
N MET A 257 -24.05 -29.09 8.98
CA MET A 257 -24.51 -28.11 9.97
C MET A 257 -23.58 -26.90 9.92
N LYS A 258 -23.97 -25.88 9.13
CA LYS A 258 -23.14 -24.68 8.90
C LYS A 258 -23.02 -23.83 10.17
N PHE A 259 -21.81 -23.39 10.51
CA PHE A 259 -21.58 -22.50 11.66
C PHE A 259 -22.32 -21.16 11.51
N SER A 260 -22.45 -20.66 10.28
CA SER A 260 -23.23 -19.45 9.99
C SER A 260 -24.72 -19.58 10.37
N GLU A 261 -25.32 -20.76 10.17
CA GLU A 261 -26.70 -21.04 10.55
C GLU A 261 -26.86 -21.22 12.06
N ILE A 262 -25.90 -21.87 12.72
CA ILE A 262 -25.87 -21.97 14.20
C ILE A 262 -25.78 -20.57 14.81
N LYS A 263 -24.88 -19.71 14.31
CA LYS A 263 -24.71 -18.34 14.78
C LYS A 263 -26.00 -17.52 14.63
N LYS A 264 -26.70 -17.59 13.48
CA LYS A 264 -28.01 -16.93 13.30
C LYS A 264 -29.05 -17.37 14.33
N ILE A 265 -29.06 -18.65 14.71
CA ILE A 265 -29.98 -19.16 15.75
C ILE A 265 -29.61 -18.57 17.11
N ILE A 266 -28.33 -18.56 17.47
CA ILE A 266 -27.84 -17.98 18.73
C ILE A 266 -28.15 -16.48 18.80
N ASP A 267 -27.85 -15.73 17.73
CA ASP A 267 -28.08 -14.28 17.64
C ASP A 267 -29.56 -13.91 17.77
N SER A 268 -30.47 -14.83 17.40
CA SER A 268 -31.92 -14.66 17.59
C SER A 268 -32.38 -14.89 19.04
N ASN A 269 -31.48 -15.24 19.96
CA ASN A 269 -31.76 -15.65 21.35
C ASN A 269 -32.80 -16.79 21.45
N THR A 270 -32.87 -17.63 20.43
CA THR A 270 -33.79 -18.78 20.40
C THR A 270 -33.32 -19.86 21.38
N THR A 271 -34.23 -20.34 22.22
CA THR A 271 -34.01 -21.51 23.10
C THR A 271 -35.00 -22.64 22.82
N GLU A 272 -35.97 -22.42 21.93
CA GLU A 272 -36.97 -23.43 21.55
C GLU A 272 -36.86 -23.83 20.07
N ARG A 273 -37.00 -25.12 19.80
CA ARG A 273 -37.03 -25.66 18.44
C ARG A 273 -38.09 -25.00 17.55
N LYS A 274 -39.26 -24.64 18.12
CA LYS A 274 -40.38 -24.05 17.37
C LYS A 274 -40.01 -22.71 16.73
N ASP A 275 -39.12 -21.95 17.35
CA ASP A 275 -38.70 -20.65 16.85
C ASP A 275 -37.74 -20.79 15.68
N ILE A 276 -36.87 -21.81 15.69
CA ILE A 276 -36.03 -22.18 14.54
C ILE A 276 -36.91 -22.50 13.32
N ILE A 277 -37.98 -23.27 13.51
CA ILE A 277 -38.91 -23.65 12.42
C ILE A 277 -39.59 -22.42 11.80
N LYS A 278 -39.89 -21.39 12.61
CA LYS A 278 -40.57 -20.17 12.17
C LYS A 278 -39.61 -19.08 11.66
N ASN A 279 -38.31 -19.25 11.82
CA ASN A 279 -37.32 -18.28 11.40
C ASN A 279 -37.00 -18.41 9.90
N TYR A 280 -37.72 -17.64 9.07
CA TYR A 280 -37.57 -17.66 7.62
C TYR A 280 -36.20 -17.14 7.10
N ASN A 281 -35.37 -16.53 7.96
CA ASN A 281 -34.01 -16.11 7.62
C ASN A 281 -32.98 -17.26 7.64
N LEU A 282 -33.37 -18.43 8.16
CA LEU A 282 -32.57 -19.66 8.13
C LEU A 282 -32.80 -20.43 6.82
N GLU A 283 -31.85 -21.29 6.45
CA GLU A 283 -32.00 -22.19 5.32
C GLU A 283 -33.14 -23.19 5.56
N ALA A 284 -33.80 -23.62 4.48
CA ALA A 284 -34.92 -24.56 4.57
C ALA A 284 -34.52 -25.87 5.26
N LEU A 285 -33.31 -26.37 4.97
CA LEU A 285 -32.77 -27.58 5.60
C LEU A 285 -32.54 -27.37 7.11
N THR A 286 -32.00 -26.22 7.52
CA THR A 286 -31.83 -25.86 8.95
C THR A 286 -33.16 -25.92 9.70
N ARG A 287 -34.23 -25.35 9.12
CA ARG A 287 -35.57 -25.38 9.73
C ARG A 287 -36.12 -26.81 9.84
N GLN A 288 -35.98 -27.61 8.79
CA GLN A 288 -36.41 -29.02 8.76
C GLN A 288 -35.66 -29.86 9.79
N MET A 289 -34.34 -29.67 9.90
CA MET A 289 -33.44 -30.39 10.79
C MET A 289 -33.26 -29.71 12.16
N SER A 290 -34.19 -28.82 12.53
CA SER A 290 -34.15 -28.01 13.76
C SER A 290 -33.95 -28.82 15.04
N THR A 291 -34.36 -30.09 15.08
CA THR A 291 -34.11 -31.02 16.21
C THR A 291 -32.64 -31.14 16.57
N TYR A 292 -31.76 -31.10 15.57
CA TYR A 292 -30.32 -31.34 15.76
C TYR A 292 -29.59 -30.04 16.03
N PHE A 293 -29.99 -28.95 15.35
CA PHE A 293 -29.43 -27.63 15.59
C PHE A 293 -29.72 -27.13 17.02
N ILE A 294 -30.92 -27.36 17.55
CA ILE A 294 -31.25 -26.92 18.92
C ILE A 294 -30.37 -27.60 19.97
N ARG A 295 -29.94 -28.86 19.75
CA ARG A 295 -29.04 -29.58 20.66
C ARG A 295 -27.67 -28.90 20.76
N ILE A 296 -27.12 -28.45 19.64
CA ILE A 296 -25.87 -27.70 19.62
C ILE A 296 -26.03 -26.32 20.27
N VAL A 297 -27.19 -25.67 20.07
CA VAL A 297 -27.49 -24.38 20.71
C VAL A 297 -27.64 -24.52 22.24
N GLU A 298 -28.27 -25.60 22.72
CA GLU A 298 -28.35 -25.94 24.15
C GLU A 298 -26.94 -26.07 24.74
N ARG A 299 -26.06 -26.83 24.07
CA ARG A 299 -24.65 -26.99 24.47
C ARG A 299 -23.88 -25.68 24.47
N TYR A 300 -24.11 -24.80 23.50
CA TYR A 300 -23.50 -23.47 23.47
C TYR A 300 -23.87 -22.65 24.72
N TYR A 301 -25.14 -22.65 25.12
CA TYR A 301 -25.56 -21.92 26.32
C TYR A 301 -25.03 -22.55 27.62
N GLU A 302 -24.84 -23.87 27.66
CA GLU A 302 -24.14 -24.54 28.76
C GLU A 302 -22.67 -24.10 28.84
N PHE A 303 -21.96 -24.15 27.71
CA PHE A 303 -20.57 -23.72 27.61
C PHE A 303 -20.39 -22.24 28.01
N ARG A 304 -21.25 -21.36 27.50
CA ARG A 304 -21.24 -19.91 27.77
C ARG A 304 -21.34 -19.58 29.26
N LYS A 305 -22.05 -20.38 30.07
CA LYS A 305 -22.17 -20.13 31.53
C LYS A 305 -20.83 -20.24 32.25
N ASN A 306 -19.95 -21.12 31.75
CA ASN A 306 -18.68 -21.46 32.39
C ASN A 306 -17.49 -20.78 31.70
N TYR A 307 -17.62 -20.41 30.42
CA TYR A 307 -16.58 -19.76 29.66
C TYR A 307 -16.53 -18.25 29.94
N LYS A 308 -15.38 -17.76 30.41
CA LYS A 308 -15.11 -16.34 30.64
C LYS A 308 -14.18 -15.82 29.54
N PRO A 309 -14.70 -15.13 28.51
CA PRO A 309 -13.87 -14.63 27.42
C PRO A 309 -12.92 -13.52 27.91
N THR A 310 -11.66 -13.64 27.57
CA THR A 310 -10.61 -12.65 27.86
C THR A 310 -10.25 -11.90 26.59
N VAL A 311 -11.18 -11.09 26.09
CA VAL A 311 -10.90 -10.22 24.94
C VAL A 311 -10.38 -8.87 25.37
N ASP A 312 -9.11 -8.61 25.05
CA ASP A 312 -8.57 -7.26 25.00
C ASP A 312 -9.00 -6.53 23.73
N LYS A 313 -9.00 -5.20 23.77
CA LYS A 313 -9.31 -4.39 22.60
C LYS A 313 -8.30 -4.69 21.48
N ILE A 314 -8.80 -5.22 20.36
CA ILE A 314 -7.96 -5.53 19.20
C ILE A 314 -7.42 -4.22 18.61
N PRO A 315 -6.09 -4.04 18.51
CA PRO A 315 -5.53 -2.83 17.94
C PRO A 315 -5.79 -2.79 16.43
N LEU A 316 -6.11 -1.60 15.93
CA LEU A 316 -6.16 -1.36 14.49
C LEU A 316 -4.75 -1.43 13.92
N LYS A 317 -4.54 -2.35 12.98
CA LYS A 317 -3.27 -2.59 12.31
C LYS A 317 -3.34 -2.07 10.89
N ASN A 318 -2.24 -1.48 10.42
CA ASN A 318 -2.08 -1.12 9.00
C ASN A 318 -1.60 -2.33 8.21
N TYR A 319 -2.03 -2.43 6.95
CA TYR A 319 -1.59 -3.43 5.99
C TYR A 319 -1.03 -2.71 4.76
N VAL A 320 0.12 -3.16 4.23
CA VAL A 320 0.80 -2.49 3.13
C VAL A 320 1.12 -3.49 2.00
N LEU A 321 0.52 -3.25 0.84
CA LEU A 321 0.81 -3.97 -0.40
C LEU A 321 1.70 -3.12 -1.30
N VAL A 322 2.91 -3.59 -1.57
CA VAL A 322 3.80 -2.99 -2.57
C VAL A 322 3.67 -3.76 -3.88
N VAL A 323 3.36 -3.03 -4.96
CA VAL A 323 3.28 -3.58 -6.32
C VAL A 323 4.41 -2.96 -7.14
N ASP A 324 5.48 -3.73 -7.30
CA ASP A 324 6.65 -3.32 -8.06
C ASP A 324 6.37 -3.42 -9.56
N GLU A 325 6.92 -2.49 -10.34
CA GLU A 325 6.70 -2.41 -11.78
C GLU A 325 5.20 -2.41 -12.16
N ILE A 326 4.39 -1.64 -11.43
CA ILE A 326 2.91 -1.67 -11.51
C ILE A 326 2.38 -1.39 -12.92
N ASN A 327 3.14 -0.68 -13.74
CA ASN A 327 2.76 -0.36 -15.11
C ASN A 327 2.89 -1.57 -16.06
N ARG A 328 3.71 -2.60 -15.73
CA ARG A 328 3.98 -3.75 -16.62
C ARG A 328 2.76 -4.59 -16.98
N ALA A 329 1.69 -4.50 -16.21
CA ALA A 329 0.40 -5.09 -16.54
C ALA A 329 -0.62 -4.01 -16.90
N ASN A 330 -1.67 -4.38 -17.65
CA ASN A 330 -2.81 -3.50 -17.87
C ASN A 330 -3.60 -3.33 -16.56
N LEU A 331 -3.25 -2.32 -15.78
CA LEU A 331 -3.80 -2.12 -14.43
C LEU A 331 -5.33 -1.98 -14.42
N SER A 332 -5.93 -1.43 -15.47
CA SER A 332 -7.39 -1.36 -15.60
C SER A 332 -8.02 -2.76 -15.69
N ALA A 333 -7.41 -3.64 -16.47
CA ALA A 333 -7.87 -5.03 -16.59
C ALA A 333 -7.57 -5.83 -15.30
N VAL A 334 -6.40 -5.65 -14.69
CA VAL A 334 -6.00 -6.37 -13.48
C VAL A 334 -6.87 -6.01 -12.27
N LEU A 335 -7.27 -4.74 -12.13
CA LEU A 335 -8.11 -4.32 -11.02
C LEU A 335 -9.61 -4.55 -11.28
N GLY A 336 -10.06 -4.51 -12.54
CA GLY A 336 -11.48 -4.66 -12.87
C GLY A 336 -12.35 -3.67 -12.08
N GLU A 337 -13.35 -4.20 -11.37
CA GLU A 337 -14.30 -3.42 -10.58
C GLU A 337 -13.70 -2.85 -9.29
N LEU A 338 -12.52 -3.32 -8.85
CA LEU A 338 -11.84 -2.76 -7.68
C LEU A 338 -11.39 -1.32 -7.86
N ILE A 339 -11.36 -0.82 -9.10
CA ILE A 339 -11.09 0.60 -9.38
C ILE A 339 -12.05 1.50 -8.58
N TYR A 340 -13.31 1.08 -8.40
CA TYR A 340 -14.29 1.80 -7.59
C TYR A 340 -13.96 1.71 -6.09
N ALA A 341 -13.57 0.53 -5.60
CA ALA A 341 -13.23 0.32 -4.19
C ALA A 341 -11.98 1.09 -3.73
N LEU A 342 -11.10 1.48 -4.65
CA LEU A 342 -9.97 2.36 -4.34
C LEU A 342 -10.42 3.77 -3.91
N GLU A 343 -11.58 4.22 -4.38
CA GLU A 343 -12.19 5.51 -4.07
C GLU A 343 -13.12 5.40 -2.85
N TYR A 344 -13.98 4.38 -2.83
CA TYR A 344 -14.96 4.13 -1.76
C TYR A 344 -14.47 3.06 -0.78
N ARG A 345 -13.42 3.41 0.00
CA ARG A 345 -12.83 2.48 0.98
C ARG A 345 -13.84 2.12 2.07
N GLY A 346 -13.94 0.83 2.39
CA GLY A 346 -14.88 0.29 3.37
C GLY A 346 -16.29 -0.02 2.80
N GLU A 347 -16.58 0.40 1.56
CA GLU A 347 -17.83 0.06 0.88
C GLU A 347 -17.69 -1.21 0.05
N ALA A 348 -18.79 -1.95 -0.09
CA ALA A 348 -18.85 -3.15 -0.92
C ALA A 348 -19.01 -2.80 -2.39
N VAL A 349 -18.14 -3.35 -3.23
CA VAL A 349 -18.30 -3.35 -4.69
C VAL A 349 -18.61 -4.74 -5.18
N GLN A 350 -19.41 -4.84 -6.25
CA GLN A 350 -19.68 -6.12 -6.90
C GLN A 350 -18.47 -6.55 -7.72
N SER A 351 -18.02 -7.76 -7.51
CA SER A 351 -16.93 -8.41 -8.24
C SER A 351 -17.49 -9.43 -9.24
N MET A 352 -16.70 -9.75 -10.28
CA MET A 352 -17.10 -10.74 -11.30
C MET A 352 -17.38 -12.14 -10.75
N TYR A 353 -16.70 -12.53 -9.66
CA TYR A 353 -16.81 -13.86 -9.07
C TYR A 353 -17.45 -13.83 -7.68
N ALA A 354 -18.46 -14.66 -7.48
CA ALA A 354 -19.06 -14.90 -6.17
C ALA A 354 -18.26 -15.93 -5.38
N ILE A 355 -17.87 -15.59 -4.16
CA ILE A 355 -17.27 -16.52 -3.20
C ILE A 355 -18.35 -16.82 -2.17
N GLU A 356 -18.69 -18.10 -2.00
CA GLU A 356 -19.73 -18.55 -1.05
C GLU A 356 -21.10 -17.92 -1.30
N GLY A 357 -21.42 -17.60 -2.56
CA GLY A 357 -22.69 -16.97 -2.95
C GLY A 357 -22.69 -15.44 -2.82
N GLU A 358 -21.62 -14.83 -2.30
CA GLU A 358 -21.47 -13.39 -2.22
C GLU A 358 -20.46 -12.87 -3.24
N ASN A 359 -20.89 -11.93 -4.08
CA ASN A 359 -20.02 -11.26 -5.04
C ASN A 359 -19.46 -9.92 -4.53
N ASN A 360 -19.64 -9.61 -3.25
CA ASN A 360 -19.12 -8.38 -2.66
C ASN A 360 -17.61 -8.47 -2.39
N LEU A 361 -16.92 -7.37 -2.64
CA LEU A 361 -15.51 -7.19 -2.35
C LEU A 361 -15.30 -5.80 -1.74
N ILE A 362 -14.51 -5.71 -0.67
CA ILE A 362 -14.30 -4.47 0.08
C ILE A 362 -12.80 -4.23 0.18
N LEU A 363 -12.35 -3.01 -0.13
CA LEU A 363 -11.01 -2.55 0.21
C LEU A 363 -11.07 -1.73 1.51
N PRO A 364 -10.48 -2.21 2.61
CA PRO A 364 -10.62 -1.53 3.89
C PRO A 364 -9.74 -0.27 3.98
N PRO A 365 -10.09 0.70 4.86
CA PRO A 365 -9.31 1.92 5.05
C PRO A 365 -7.90 1.72 5.61
N ASN A 366 -7.62 0.60 6.28
CA ASN A 366 -6.30 0.28 6.82
C ASN A 366 -5.38 -0.46 5.83
N LEU A 367 -5.82 -0.66 4.58
CA LEU A 367 -5.02 -1.24 3.50
C LEU A 367 -4.42 -0.15 2.59
N TYR A 368 -3.10 -0.02 2.62
CA TYR A 368 -2.33 0.89 1.79
C TYR A 368 -1.70 0.16 0.60
N ILE A 369 -1.72 0.79 -0.57
CA ILE A 369 -1.13 0.26 -1.80
C ILE A 369 -0.02 1.20 -2.29
N ILE A 370 1.19 0.69 -2.47
CA ILE A 370 2.32 1.47 -2.97
C ILE A 370 2.80 0.83 -4.27
N GLY A 371 2.50 1.45 -5.40
CA GLY A 371 3.04 1.06 -6.69
C GLY A 371 4.42 1.66 -6.92
N THR A 372 5.28 0.96 -7.65
CA THR A 372 6.49 1.57 -8.25
C THR A 372 6.37 1.53 -9.78
N MET A 373 6.87 2.57 -10.44
CA MET A 373 6.78 2.71 -11.89
C MET A 373 8.09 3.26 -12.46
N ASN A 374 8.67 2.55 -13.42
CA ASN A 374 9.74 3.10 -14.26
C ASN A 374 9.11 3.94 -15.37
N THR A 375 9.51 5.21 -15.45
CA THR A 375 8.99 6.16 -16.44
C THR A 375 9.73 6.12 -17.77
N ALA A 376 10.95 5.58 -17.80
CA ALA A 376 11.76 5.47 -19.01
C ALA A 376 11.30 4.30 -19.91
N ASP A 377 10.59 3.32 -19.35
CA ASP A 377 10.17 2.12 -20.08
C ASP A 377 8.92 2.40 -20.92
N ARG A 378 9.13 2.48 -22.24
CA ARG A 378 8.07 2.71 -23.23
C ARG A 378 7.34 1.43 -23.63
N SER A 379 7.85 0.25 -23.27
CA SER A 379 7.23 -1.04 -23.61
C SER A 379 5.98 -1.34 -22.78
N VAL A 380 5.66 -0.45 -21.85
CA VAL A 380 4.75 -0.69 -20.76
C VAL A 380 3.46 0.10 -20.93
N GLY A 381 2.32 -0.54 -20.65
CA GLY A 381 0.99 0.00 -20.92
C GLY A 381 0.75 1.40 -20.31
N HIS A 382 0.07 2.27 -21.07
CA HIS A 382 -0.34 3.57 -20.57
C HIS A 382 -1.27 3.42 -19.36
N ILE A 383 -0.98 4.16 -18.28
CA ILE A 383 -1.89 4.24 -17.14
C ILE A 383 -3.10 5.11 -17.53
N ASP A 384 -4.27 4.48 -17.55
CA ASP A 384 -5.55 5.14 -17.84
C ASP A 384 -5.81 6.30 -16.86
N TYR A 385 -6.48 7.35 -17.34
CA TYR A 385 -7.02 8.44 -16.54
C TYR A 385 -7.85 7.95 -15.34
N ALA A 386 -8.61 6.86 -15.49
CA ALA A 386 -9.37 6.29 -14.39
C ALA A 386 -8.46 5.93 -13.21
N ILE A 387 -7.38 5.19 -13.45
CA ILE A 387 -6.36 4.87 -12.44
C ILE A 387 -5.66 6.14 -11.96
N ARG A 388 -5.29 7.03 -12.89
CA ARG A 388 -4.57 8.27 -12.55
C ARG A 388 -5.33 9.13 -11.55
N ARG A 389 -6.66 9.14 -11.60
CA ARG A 389 -7.52 9.84 -10.63
C ARG A 389 -7.54 9.16 -9.26
N ARG A 390 -7.31 7.84 -9.15
CA ARG A 390 -7.38 7.09 -7.88
C ARG A 390 -6.04 6.91 -7.20
N PHE A 391 -4.93 6.94 -7.92
CA PHE A 391 -3.58 6.93 -7.33
C PHE A 391 -3.04 8.34 -7.16
N ALA A 392 -2.18 8.56 -6.18
CA ALA A 392 -1.38 9.78 -6.10
C ALA A 392 0.03 9.47 -6.62
N PHE A 393 0.55 10.32 -7.51
CA PHE A 393 1.83 10.09 -8.16
C PHE A 393 2.90 10.92 -7.45
N VAL A 394 3.96 10.25 -7.03
CA VAL A 394 5.10 10.86 -6.33
C VAL A 394 6.34 10.60 -7.16
N ASN A 395 7.03 11.68 -7.55
CA ASN A 395 8.26 11.57 -8.33
C ASN A 395 9.44 11.26 -7.42
N ILE A 396 10.16 10.19 -7.72
CA ILE A 396 11.46 9.86 -7.11
C ILE A 396 12.53 10.15 -8.16
N LEU A 397 13.18 11.30 -8.01
CA LEU A 397 14.17 11.80 -8.96
C LEU A 397 15.59 11.39 -8.58
N PRO A 398 16.53 11.38 -9.53
CA PRO A 398 17.96 11.25 -9.24
C PRO A 398 18.40 12.33 -8.23
N LYS A 399 19.24 11.94 -7.26
CA LYS A 399 19.73 12.79 -6.18
C LYS A 399 21.24 12.62 -6.09
N ASP A 400 21.95 13.71 -5.87
CA ASP A 400 23.36 13.64 -5.51
C ASP A 400 23.47 13.14 -4.07
N LEU A 401 24.19 12.03 -3.86
CA LEU A 401 24.33 11.40 -2.55
C LEU A 401 25.71 11.65 -1.92
N THR A 402 26.53 12.57 -2.44
CA THR A 402 27.88 12.86 -1.88
C THR A 402 27.81 13.15 -0.39
N ASN A 403 26.85 13.98 0.06
CA ASN A 403 26.73 14.33 1.48
C ASN A 403 26.37 13.13 2.38
N GLU A 404 25.79 12.09 1.82
CA GLU A 404 25.24 10.94 2.55
C GLU A 404 26.19 9.74 2.51
N LEU A 405 26.92 9.57 1.41
CA LEU A 405 27.76 8.41 1.13
C LEU A 405 29.26 8.74 1.02
N GLY A 406 29.64 10.01 0.92
CA GLY A 406 31.03 10.45 0.75
C GLY A 406 31.70 9.74 -0.41
N ASP A 407 32.88 9.16 -0.15
CA ASP A 407 33.71 8.43 -1.13
C ASP A 407 33.02 7.17 -1.70
N GLN A 408 31.87 6.76 -1.15
CA GLN A 408 31.06 5.65 -1.68
C GLN A 408 30.10 6.09 -2.80
N PHE A 409 30.22 7.32 -3.30
CA PHE A 409 29.42 7.87 -4.40
C PHE A 409 30.30 8.62 -5.41
N GLU A 410 30.11 8.31 -6.70
CA GLU A 410 30.90 8.87 -7.80
C GLU A 410 30.30 10.15 -8.35
N GLU A 411 30.45 11.23 -7.58
CA GLU A 411 29.89 12.56 -7.87
C GLU A 411 30.30 13.07 -9.26
N ALA A 412 31.60 12.98 -9.58
CA ALA A 412 32.13 13.53 -10.82
C ALA A 412 31.49 12.87 -12.04
N LEU A 413 31.33 11.55 -12.02
CA LEU A 413 30.67 10.83 -13.11
C LEU A 413 29.16 11.09 -13.12
N PHE A 414 28.50 11.13 -11.96
CA PHE A 414 27.09 11.46 -11.85
C PHE A 414 26.78 12.84 -12.46
N ALA A 415 27.62 13.85 -12.16
CA ALA A 415 27.51 15.20 -12.73
C ALA A 415 27.72 15.22 -14.24
N LYS A 416 28.75 14.51 -14.75
CA LYS A 416 29.01 14.37 -16.19
C LYS A 416 27.83 13.73 -16.92
N VAL A 417 27.29 12.63 -16.41
CA VAL A 417 26.11 11.95 -16.99
C VAL A 417 24.88 12.85 -16.92
N THR A 418 24.65 13.52 -15.80
CA THR A 418 23.55 14.49 -15.63
C THR A 418 23.61 15.62 -16.66
N LYS A 419 24.82 16.07 -17.03
CA LYS A 419 25.02 17.10 -18.05
C LYS A 419 24.52 16.65 -19.42
N LEU A 420 24.70 15.37 -19.80
CA LEU A 420 24.15 14.83 -21.05
C LEU A 420 22.64 15.04 -21.15
N PHE A 421 21.89 14.78 -20.07
CA PHE A 421 20.45 14.99 -20.04
C PHE A 421 20.03 16.47 -20.01
N ASN A 422 20.95 17.40 -19.74
CA ASN A 422 20.66 18.83 -19.81
C ASN A 422 20.91 19.39 -21.22
N THR A 423 21.89 18.86 -21.96
CA THR A 423 22.37 19.42 -23.22
C THR A 423 21.95 18.63 -24.45
N ASN A 424 21.74 17.32 -24.30
CA ASN A 424 21.55 16.37 -25.39
C ASN A 424 20.20 15.65 -25.32
N LEU A 425 19.29 16.06 -24.44
CA LEU A 425 17.97 15.43 -24.34
C LEU A 425 17.09 15.86 -25.51
N SER A 426 16.46 14.89 -26.17
CA SER A 426 15.45 15.15 -27.20
C SER A 426 14.24 15.90 -26.61
N PRO A 427 13.65 16.88 -27.33
CA PRO A 427 12.53 17.68 -26.83
C PRO A 427 11.25 16.87 -26.57
N GLU A 428 11.17 15.64 -27.08
CA GLU A 428 10.05 14.73 -26.80
C GLU A 428 10.07 14.14 -25.39
N PHE A 429 11.18 14.32 -24.66
CA PHE A 429 11.40 13.71 -23.36
C PHE A 429 11.59 14.74 -22.27
N LYS A 430 11.25 14.35 -21.05
CA LYS A 430 11.55 15.11 -19.85
C LYS A 430 12.67 14.43 -19.09
N LYS A 431 13.62 15.24 -18.61
CA LYS A 431 14.76 14.76 -17.83
C LYS A 431 14.31 13.91 -16.64
N GLU A 432 13.22 14.31 -15.99
CA GLU A 432 12.64 13.63 -14.83
C GLU A 432 12.08 12.24 -15.15
N GLU A 433 11.93 11.88 -16.43
CA GLU A 433 11.37 10.60 -16.85
C GLU A 433 12.46 9.60 -17.26
N VAL A 434 13.62 10.08 -17.72
CA VAL A 434 14.66 9.24 -18.35
C VAL A 434 16.06 9.31 -17.72
N GLN A 435 16.38 10.34 -16.92
CA GLN A 435 17.75 10.48 -16.39
C GLN A 435 18.18 9.30 -15.51
N LEU A 436 19.37 8.73 -15.76
CA LEU A 436 19.91 7.65 -14.91
C LEU A 436 19.96 8.07 -13.43
N GLY A 437 19.40 7.20 -12.59
CA GLY A 437 19.32 7.42 -11.15
C GLY A 437 20.66 7.21 -10.43
N HIS A 438 20.69 7.70 -9.19
CA HIS A 438 21.88 7.74 -8.36
C HIS A 438 22.43 6.35 -7.97
N SER A 439 21.62 5.29 -8.01
CA SER A 439 22.06 3.96 -7.58
C SER A 439 23.21 3.38 -8.42
N TYR A 440 23.29 3.77 -9.71
CA TYR A 440 24.36 3.36 -10.60
C TYR A 440 25.72 3.96 -10.24
N PHE A 441 25.74 4.99 -9.38
CA PHE A 441 26.97 5.71 -9.01
C PHE A 441 27.40 5.39 -7.56
N ILE A 442 26.71 4.46 -6.89
CA ILE A 442 27.09 3.99 -5.55
C ILE A 442 28.16 2.90 -5.67
N THR A 443 29.32 3.15 -5.07
CA THR A 443 30.52 2.29 -5.18
C THR A 443 30.75 1.36 -3.99
N LYS A 444 29.89 1.41 -2.98
CA LYS A 444 30.02 0.64 -1.72
C LYS A 444 30.34 -0.85 -1.91
N ASN A 445 29.69 -1.51 -2.88
CA ASN A 445 29.85 -2.95 -3.13
C ASN A 445 30.44 -3.27 -4.51
N THR A 446 30.57 -2.28 -5.39
CA THR A 446 30.93 -2.51 -6.79
C THR A 446 31.70 -1.30 -7.31
N PRO A 447 32.95 -1.48 -7.78
CA PRO A 447 33.74 -0.39 -8.35
C PRO A 447 33.03 0.28 -9.53
N ILE A 448 33.24 1.59 -9.69
CA ILE A 448 32.58 2.37 -10.73
C ILE A 448 32.95 1.92 -12.14
N GLY A 449 34.17 1.44 -12.36
CA GLY A 449 34.61 0.95 -13.67
C GLY A 449 33.76 -0.22 -14.17
N ILE A 450 33.36 -1.13 -13.28
CA ILE A 450 32.48 -2.27 -13.62
C ILE A 450 31.08 -1.76 -13.95
N ARG A 451 30.51 -0.90 -13.09
CA ARG A 451 29.18 -0.31 -13.35
C ARG A 451 29.15 0.51 -14.63
N TRP A 452 30.23 1.22 -14.93
CA TRP A 452 30.36 1.99 -16.16
C TRP A 452 30.27 1.09 -17.39
N GLU A 453 31.14 0.08 -17.47
CA GLU A 453 31.25 -0.75 -18.68
C GLU A 453 30.00 -1.61 -18.91
N TYR A 454 29.36 -2.10 -17.84
CA TYR A 454 28.29 -3.10 -17.95
C TYR A 454 26.89 -2.59 -17.60
N GLU A 455 26.74 -1.41 -16.97
CA GLU A 455 25.42 -0.86 -16.63
C GLU A 455 25.20 0.52 -17.27
N ILE A 456 26.03 1.52 -16.94
CA ILE A 456 25.79 2.93 -17.31
C ILE A 456 25.96 3.15 -18.82
N LYS A 457 27.13 2.79 -19.37
CA LYS A 457 27.47 3.04 -20.77
C LYS A 457 26.51 2.30 -21.73
N PRO A 458 26.17 1.00 -21.53
CA PRO A 458 25.18 0.34 -22.38
C PRO A 458 23.81 1.03 -22.38
N ILE A 459 23.31 1.49 -21.23
CA ILE A 459 22.02 2.20 -21.15
C ILE A 459 22.09 3.52 -21.93
N LEU A 460 23.17 4.29 -21.78
CA LEU A 460 23.34 5.56 -22.49
C LEU A 460 23.41 5.37 -24.01
N LEU A 461 24.05 4.29 -24.48
CA LEU A 461 24.10 3.97 -25.91
C LEU A 461 22.74 3.52 -26.44
N GLU A 462 21.96 2.75 -25.68
CA GLU A 462 20.57 2.44 -26.07
C GLU A 462 19.71 3.71 -26.12
N TYR A 463 19.92 4.66 -25.20
CA TYR A 463 19.21 5.95 -25.22
C TYR A 463 19.54 6.79 -26.47
N VAL A 464 20.75 6.67 -27.02
CA VAL A 464 21.08 7.30 -28.31
C VAL A 464 20.30 6.62 -29.43
N LYS A 465 20.28 5.29 -29.46
CA LYS A 465 19.56 4.50 -30.46
C LYS A 465 18.05 4.73 -30.43
N ASP A 466 17.47 4.89 -29.24
CA ASP A 466 16.05 5.18 -29.02
C ASP A 466 15.68 6.67 -29.26
N GLY A 467 16.66 7.51 -29.59
CA GLY A 467 16.46 8.95 -29.83
C GLY A 467 16.16 9.77 -28.57
N ILE A 468 16.42 9.22 -27.38
CA ILE A 468 16.30 9.92 -26.10
C ILE A 468 17.43 10.95 -25.98
N LEU A 469 18.66 10.52 -26.29
CA LEU A 469 19.84 11.37 -26.34
C LEU A 469 20.22 11.64 -27.79
N VAL A 470 20.34 12.92 -28.15
CA VAL A 470 20.59 13.40 -29.51
C VAL A 470 21.76 14.38 -29.53
N GLY A 471 22.43 14.46 -30.68
CA GLY A 471 23.53 15.39 -30.91
C GLY A 471 24.66 14.74 -31.71
N GLU A 472 25.35 15.56 -32.50
CA GLU A 472 26.50 15.11 -33.29
C GLU A 472 27.65 14.68 -32.36
N GLY A 473 28.21 13.48 -32.58
CA GLY A 473 29.29 12.94 -31.76
C GLY A 473 28.89 12.51 -30.34
N ILE A 474 27.59 12.33 -30.05
CA ILE A 474 27.12 11.94 -28.71
C ILE A 474 27.69 10.60 -28.24
N GLU A 475 27.81 9.60 -29.12
CA GLU A 475 28.41 8.30 -28.79
C GLU A 475 29.88 8.45 -28.41
N THR A 476 30.66 9.24 -29.15
CA THR A 476 32.05 9.55 -28.81
C THR A 476 32.16 10.27 -27.48
N THR A 477 31.23 11.20 -27.19
CA THR A 477 31.15 11.90 -25.91
C THR A 477 30.90 10.92 -24.76
N ILE A 478 29.95 9.99 -24.92
CA ILE A 478 29.64 8.95 -23.94
C ILE A 478 30.86 8.07 -23.71
N ASN A 479 31.50 7.58 -24.77
CA ASN A 479 32.67 6.70 -24.67
C ASN A 479 33.86 7.34 -23.92
N ASN A 480 33.99 8.67 -23.97
CA ASN A 480 35.08 9.41 -23.34
C ASN A 480 34.77 9.91 -21.91
N LEU A 481 33.59 9.61 -21.34
CA LEU A 481 33.21 10.11 -20.01
C LEU A 481 34.13 9.59 -18.89
N ILE A 482 34.59 8.34 -19.03
CA ILE A 482 35.64 7.73 -18.22
C ILE A 482 36.81 7.42 -19.17
N ASN A 483 37.61 8.42 -19.50
CA ASN A 483 38.93 8.15 -20.05
C ASN A 483 39.90 7.87 -18.89
N ASN A 484 40.62 6.75 -19.01
CA ASN A 484 41.61 6.23 -18.07
C ASN A 484 42.74 7.25 -17.83
N GLU A 485 42.57 8.16 -16.87
CA GLU A 485 43.72 8.90 -16.31
C GLU A 485 44.36 8.17 -15.11
N ASN A 486 43.82 7.01 -14.67
CA ASN A 486 44.31 6.27 -13.51
C ASN A 486 44.93 4.89 -13.81
N THR A 487 45.27 4.57 -15.06
CA THR A 487 46.15 3.42 -15.38
C THR A 487 47.54 3.89 -15.79
N ALA A 488 48.17 4.67 -14.91
CA ALA A 488 49.61 4.95 -14.92
C ALA A 488 50.04 5.31 -13.50
N SER A 489 50.11 4.32 -12.62
CA SER A 489 50.86 4.37 -11.35
C SER A 489 51.25 2.95 -10.96
#